data_AF-A0A948VAZ0-F1
#
_entry.id   AF-A0A948VAZ0-F1
#
_cell.length_a   1.000
_cell.length_b   1.000
_cell.length_c   1.000
_cell.angle_alpha   90.00
_cell.angle_beta   90.00
_cell.angle_gamma   90.00
#
_symmetry.space_group_name_H-M   'P 1'
#
loop_
_entity.id
_entity.type
_entity.pdbx_description
1 polymer ?
#
loop_
_entity_poly.entity_id
_entity_poly.type
_entity_poly.pdbx_seq_one_letter_code
_entity_poly.pdbx_strand_id
1 'polypeptide(L)'
;MTEDRSRPIRLLLVDDEEDLVTFLTHRLRKRDIEVTMALSGGEAVAAAADLAFDVAIVDLKMPDMDGITVMEKLRDLQPFLQVIMLTGHGTHDSAWEAGRLQAFRYLLKPYDFEELHGLIVTAAEGKRRRMQREFDEKLNALMSSTTSARDIIEESEKLRREYEQE
;
A
#
# COMPACT_ATOMS: atom_id res chain seq x y z
N MET A 1 -4.61 -28.86 -6.07
CA MET A 1 -3.76 -27.68 -5.75
C MET A 1 -4.00 -26.65 -6.83
N THR A 2 -5.06 -25.87 -6.69
CA THR A 2 -5.31 -24.71 -7.54
C THR A 2 -4.43 -23.59 -7.04
N GLU A 3 -3.34 -23.30 -7.75
CA GLU A 3 -2.63 -22.05 -7.56
C GLU A 3 -3.60 -20.93 -7.96
N ASP A 4 -4.23 -20.33 -6.96
CA ASP A 4 -4.68 -18.96 -7.09
C ASP A 4 -3.41 -18.12 -7.28
N ARG A 5 -2.96 -17.95 -8.54
CA ARG A 5 -1.84 -17.08 -8.85
C ARG A 5 -2.34 -15.65 -8.75
N SER A 6 -2.61 -15.22 -7.51
CA SER A 6 -2.85 -13.82 -7.21
C SER A 6 -1.69 -13.03 -7.79
N ARG A 7 -1.97 -11.94 -8.53
CA ARG A 7 -0.94 -11.06 -9.09
C ARG A 7 0.13 -10.74 -8.03
N PRO A 8 1.41 -10.61 -8.42
CA PRO A 8 2.48 -10.30 -7.49
C PRO A 8 2.16 -9.02 -6.70
N ILE A 9 2.65 -8.96 -5.46
CA ILE A 9 2.47 -7.78 -4.60
C ILE A 9 3.30 -6.65 -5.18
N ARG A 10 2.67 -5.51 -5.46
CA ARG A 10 3.36 -4.30 -5.91
C ARG A 10 3.70 -3.43 -4.71
N LEU A 11 4.98 -3.29 -4.42
CA LEU A 11 5.51 -2.58 -3.26
C LEU A 11 6.27 -1.32 -3.69
N LEU A 12 5.96 -0.19 -3.06
CA LEU A 12 6.78 1.01 -3.06
C LEU A 12 7.67 1.01 -1.82
N LEU A 13 9.00 1.05 -1.97
CA LEU A 13 9.95 1.12 -0.87
C LEU A 13 10.64 2.49 -0.88
N VAL A 14 10.45 3.25 0.20
CA VAL A 14 10.91 4.63 0.35
C VAL A 14 11.84 4.74 1.56
N ASP A 15 13.12 4.99 1.30
CA ASP A 15 14.17 5.20 2.31
C ASP A 15 15.34 5.90 1.60
N ASP A 16 15.99 6.88 2.22
CA ASP A 16 17.09 7.65 1.61
C ASP A 16 18.44 6.91 1.61
N GLU A 17 18.52 5.77 2.30
CA GLU A 17 19.69 4.89 2.31
C GLU A 17 19.68 3.92 1.10
N GLU A 18 20.31 4.32 -0.03
CA GLU A 18 20.34 3.56 -1.29
C GLU A 18 20.79 2.09 -1.11
N ASP A 19 21.81 1.84 -0.27
CA ASP A 19 22.31 0.50 0.02
C ASP A 19 21.24 -0.37 0.69
N LEU A 20 20.48 0.20 1.64
CA LEU A 20 19.39 -0.50 2.33
C LEU A 20 18.25 -0.81 1.38
N VAL A 21 17.81 0.16 0.59
CA VAL A 21 16.72 -0.01 -0.39
C VAL A 21 17.10 -1.08 -1.42
N THR A 22 18.34 -1.05 -1.92
CA THR A 22 18.85 -2.03 -2.88
C THR A 22 18.89 -3.43 -2.29
N PHE A 23 19.39 -3.57 -1.07
CA PHE A 23 19.44 -4.83 -0.34
C PHE A 23 18.05 -5.43 -0.10
N LEU A 24 17.11 -4.64 0.43
CA LEU A 24 15.74 -5.07 0.70
C LEU A 24 15.01 -5.42 -0.59
N THR A 25 15.17 -4.61 -1.65
CA THR A 25 14.61 -4.88 -2.98
C THR A 25 15.04 -6.25 -3.51
N HIS A 26 16.34 -6.56 -3.45
CA HIS A 26 16.83 -7.87 -3.88
C HIS A 26 16.25 -9.02 -3.05
N ARG A 27 16.09 -8.81 -1.75
CA ARG A 27 15.55 -9.81 -0.82
C ARG A 27 14.05 -10.05 -1.02
N LEU A 28 13.28 -9.01 -1.28
CA LEU A 28 11.83 -9.05 -1.49
C LEU A 28 11.44 -9.57 -2.87
N ARG A 29 12.20 -9.24 -3.92
CA ARG A 29 11.97 -9.80 -5.27
C ARG A 29 12.14 -11.32 -5.30
N LYS A 30 12.98 -11.91 -4.45
CA LYS A 30 13.08 -13.37 -4.25
C LYS A 30 11.85 -14.01 -3.61
N ARG A 31 10.89 -13.21 -3.15
CA ARG A 31 9.61 -13.61 -2.55
C ARG A 31 8.42 -13.22 -3.45
N ASP A 32 8.65 -13.06 -4.76
CA ASP A 32 7.64 -12.69 -5.76
C ASP A 32 6.93 -11.34 -5.49
N ILE A 33 7.65 -10.40 -4.87
CA ILE A 33 7.21 -9.02 -4.65
C ILE A 33 7.85 -8.11 -5.70
N GLU A 34 7.02 -7.38 -6.44
CA GLU A 34 7.45 -6.36 -7.39
C GLU A 34 7.75 -5.06 -6.63
N VAL A 35 9.04 -4.77 -6.45
CA VAL A 35 9.48 -3.58 -5.71
C VAL A 35 9.86 -2.45 -6.66
N THR A 36 9.24 -1.28 -6.43
CA THR A 36 9.66 0.02 -6.94
C THR A 36 10.39 0.78 -5.83
N MET A 37 11.57 1.31 -6.14
CA MET A 37 12.43 2.02 -5.21
C MET A 37 12.17 3.53 -5.32
N ALA A 38 12.22 4.24 -4.21
CA ALA A 38 12.28 5.70 -4.14
C ALA A 38 13.26 6.11 -3.04
N LEU A 39 14.20 7.00 -3.36
CA LEU A 39 15.24 7.49 -2.44
C LEU A 39 14.87 8.82 -1.80
N SER A 40 13.65 9.29 -2.02
CA SER A 40 13.10 10.52 -1.47
C SER A 40 11.59 10.46 -1.43
N GLY A 41 10.97 11.29 -0.59
CA GLY A 41 9.52 11.44 -0.58
C GLY A 41 8.98 11.98 -1.90
N GLY A 42 9.73 12.86 -2.58
CA GLY A 42 9.36 13.38 -3.89
C GLY A 42 9.26 12.29 -4.96
N GLU A 43 10.25 11.41 -5.03
CA GLU A 43 10.24 10.25 -5.93
C GLU A 43 9.09 9.28 -5.61
N ALA A 44 8.81 9.05 -4.32
CA ALA A 44 7.72 8.19 -3.89
C ALA A 44 6.36 8.70 -4.38
N VAL A 45 6.11 10.00 -4.23
CA VAL A 45 4.86 10.63 -4.67
C VAL A 45 4.73 10.62 -6.19
N ALA A 46 5.83 10.89 -6.92
CA ALA A 46 5.84 10.81 -8.38
C ALA A 46 5.54 9.38 -8.85
N ALA A 47 6.19 8.37 -8.28
CA ALA A 47 5.94 6.97 -8.61
C ALA A 47 4.47 6.57 -8.33
N ALA A 48 3.90 7.01 -7.22
CA ALA A 48 2.51 6.70 -6.85
C ALA A 48 1.47 7.44 -7.70
N ALA A 49 1.85 8.51 -8.40
CA ALA A 49 0.97 9.17 -9.37
C ALA A 49 0.86 8.36 -10.69
N ASP A 50 1.92 7.65 -11.06
CA ASP A 50 2.02 6.92 -12.33
C ASP A 50 1.72 5.42 -12.20
N LEU A 51 1.93 4.84 -11.01
CA LEU A 51 1.86 3.40 -10.76
C LEU A 51 1.02 3.08 -9.53
N ALA A 52 0.12 2.10 -9.65
CA ALA A 52 -0.62 1.54 -8.52
C ALA A 52 0.25 0.66 -7.60
N PHE A 53 0.07 0.76 -6.29
CA PHE A 53 0.79 -0.04 -5.30
C PHE A 53 -0.15 -0.73 -4.33
N ASP A 54 0.21 -1.92 -3.89
CA ASP A 54 -0.52 -2.62 -2.83
C ASP A 54 -0.09 -2.15 -1.44
N VAL A 55 1.22 -1.95 -1.30
CA VAL A 55 1.86 -1.57 -0.05
C VAL A 55 2.91 -0.50 -0.34
N ALA A 56 3.05 0.46 0.57
CA ALA A 56 4.20 1.34 0.64
C ALA A 56 4.91 1.13 1.98
N ILE A 57 6.23 1.03 1.96
CA ILE A 57 7.07 1.12 3.14
C ILE A 57 7.76 2.47 3.09
N VAL A 58 7.65 3.23 4.16
CA VAL A 58 8.16 4.61 4.21
C VAL A 58 9.00 4.77 5.48
N ASP A 59 10.27 5.15 5.32
CA ASP A 59 11.06 5.60 6.46
C ASP A 59 10.51 6.91 7.01
N LEU A 60 10.43 7.00 8.34
CA LEU A 60 9.89 8.18 9.00
C LEU A 60 10.80 9.41 8.83
N LYS A 61 12.12 9.22 8.79
CA LYS A 61 13.11 10.29 8.82
C LYS A 61 13.89 10.35 7.51
N MET A 62 13.37 11.12 6.57
CA MET A 62 14.09 11.45 5.33
C MET A 62 14.49 12.93 5.29
N PRO A 63 15.59 13.29 4.59
CA PRO A 63 16.09 14.67 4.53
C PRO A 63 15.17 15.64 3.79
N ASP A 64 14.38 15.16 2.83
CA ASP A 64 13.61 15.99 1.91
C ASP A 64 12.17 16.25 2.39
N MET A 65 11.50 15.21 2.89
CA MET A 65 10.10 15.24 3.30
C MET A 65 9.87 14.26 4.43
N ASP A 66 9.19 14.73 5.48
CA ASP A 66 8.81 13.90 6.63
C ASP A 66 7.92 12.71 6.19
N GLY A 67 8.21 11.51 6.68
CA GLY A 67 7.55 10.27 6.23
C GLY A 67 6.02 10.29 6.38
N ILE A 68 5.52 11.04 7.37
CA ILE A 68 4.08 11.27 7.58
C ILE A 68 3.48 12.04 6.40
N THR A 69 4.17 13.09 5.93
CA THR A 69 3.72 13.91 4.81
C THR A 69 3.70 13.09 3.52
N VAL A 70 4.71 12.23 3.31
CA VAL A 70 4.73 11.27 2.20
C VAL A 70 3.50 10.37 2.25
N MET A 71 3.26 9.73 3.40
CA MET A 71 2.12 8.85 3.61
C MET A 71 0.77 9.55 3.35
N GLU A 72 0.57 10.77 3.84
CA GLU A 72 -0.67 11.53 3.61
C GLU A 72 -0.91 11.74 2.11
N LYS A 73 0.12 12.16 1.36
CA LYS A 73 0.05 12.32 -0.10
C LYS A 73 -0.20 10.99 -0.83
N LEU A 74 0.47 9.91 -0.42
CA LEU A 74 0.30 8.59 -1.02
C LEU A 74 -1.14 8.08 -0.89
N ARG A 75 -1.78 8.31 0.25
CA ARG A 75 -3.19 7.92 0.47
C ARG A 75 -4.17 8.79 -0.30
N ASP A 76 -3.88 10.08 -0.45
CA ASP A 76 -4.70 10.97 -1.28
C ASP A 76 -4.66 10.55 -2.76
N LEU A 77 -3.51 10.04 -3.22
CA LEU A 77 -3.36 9.47 -4.57
C LEU A 77 -3.99 8.07 -4.68
N GLN A 78 -3.85 7.23 -3.66
CA GLN A 78 -4.29 5.83 -3.67
C GLN A 78 -5.01 5.47 -2.37
N PRO A 79 -6.36 5.61 -2.31
CA PRO A 79 -7.13 5.44 -1.08
C PRO A 79 -7.05 4.06 -0.43
N PHE A 80 -6.76 3.02 -1.22
CA PHE A 80 -6.64 1.64 -0.74
C PHE A 80 -5.21 1.24 -0.36
N LEU A 81 -4.20 2.03 -0.74
CA LEU A 81 -2.80 1.76 -0.46
C LEU A 81 -2.57 1.55 1.04
N GLN A 82 -1.86 0.48 1.37
CA GLN A 82 -1.48 0.20 2.76
C GLN A 82 -0.08 0.75 3.02
N VAL A 83 0.06 1.62 4.02
CA VAL A 83 1.35 2.20 4.36
C VAL A 83 1.89 1.56 5.65
N ILE A 84 3.14 1.13 5.60
CA ILE A 84 3.95 0.64 6.72
C ILE A 84 5.03 1.69 6.98
N MET A 85 5.08 2.22 8.20
CA MET A 85 6.12 3.17 8.59
C MET A 85 7.30 2.43 9.24
N LEU A 86 8.53 2.73 8.82
CA LEU A 86 9.76 2.29 9.50
C LEU A 86 10.26 3.41 10.43
N THR A 87 10.63 3.06 11.67
CA THR A 87 11.19 4.03 12.63
C THR A 87 12.31 3.41 13.46
N GLY A 88 13.37 4.16 13.77
CA GLY A 88 14.55 3.66 14.49
C GLY A 88 14.86 4.29 15.86
N HIS A 89 14.10 5.28 16.35
CA HIS A 89 14.42 5.98 17.61
C HIS A 89 13.16 6.39 18.42
N GLY A 90 12.77 5.53 19.37
CA GLY A 90 11.53 5.64 20.15
C GLY A 90 11.46 6.68 21.28
N THR A 91 11.98 7.91 21.12
CA THR A 91 11.93 8.92 22.22
C THR A 91 11.41 10.31 21.86
N HIS A 92 11.21 10.64 20.57
CA HIS A 92 10.49 11.86 20.18
C HIS A 92 9.11 11.58 19.54
N ASP A 93 8.79 10.31 19.26
CA ASP A 93 7.57 9.86 18.59
C ASP A 93 6.40 9.49 19.53
N SER A 94 6.60 9.49 20.85
CA SER A 94 5.60 8.98 21.81
C SER A 94 4.30 9.80 21.83
N ALA A 95 4.37 11.11 21.52
CA ALA A 95 3.20 11.98 21.38
C ALA A 95 2.43 11.76 20.05
N TRP A 96 3.10 11.20 19.05
CA TRP A 96 2.51 10.79 17.77
C TRP A 96 1.86 9.40 17.89
N GLU A 97 2.55 8.45 18.54
CA GLU A 97 2.09 7.08 18.84
C GLU A 97 0.81 7.01 19.67
N ALA A 98 0.66 7.91 20.65
CA ALA A 98 -0.46 7.87 21.59
C ALA A 98 -1.80 8.42 21.05
N GLY A 99 -1.80 9.17 19.93
CA GLY A 99 -2.93 10.06 19.60
C GLY A 99 -3.69 9.80 18.30
N ARG A 100 -3.04 9.34 17.22
CA ARG A 100 -3.66 9.26 15.87
C ARG A 100 -3.56 7.89 15.19
N LEU A 101 -2.87 6.91 15.80
CA LEU A 101 -2.26 5.81 15.05
C LEU A 101 -3.03 4.49 14.95
N GLN A 102 -4.29 4.43 15.38
CA GLN A 102 -5.12 3.24 15.17
C GLN A 102 -5.29 2.84 13.68
N ALA A 103 -4.99 3.74 12.74
CA ALA A 103 -5.13 3.51 11.31
C ALA A 103 -3.85 3.00 10.59
N PHE A 104 -2.70 2.87 11.28
CA PHE A 104 -1.41 2.63 10.61
C PHE A 104 -0.64 1.44 11.19
N ARG A 105 0.23 0.84 10.36
CA ARG A 105 1.17 -0.21 10.78
C ARG A 105 2.57 0.36 10.90
N TYR A 106 3.23 0.08 12.02
CA TYR A 106 4.59 0.49 12.32
C TYR A 106 5.50 -0.73 12.44
N LEU A 107 6.74 -0.57 12.01
CA LEU A 107 7.80 -1.55 12.25
C LEU A 107 9.04 -0.82 12.79
N LEU A 108 9.52 -1.26 13.96
CA LEU A 108 10.66 -0.67 14.65
C LEU A 108 11.98 -1.28 14.13
N LYS A 109 12.96 -0.44 13.81
CA LYS A 109 14.35 -0.83 13.56
C LYS A 109 15.03 -1.11 14.93
N PRO A 110 15.82 -2.20 15.09
CA PRO A 110 16.07 -3.25 14.11
C PRO A 110 14.89 -4.24 14.03
N TYR A 111 14.48 -4.56 12.81
CA TYR A 111 13.49 -5.59 12.51
C TYR A 111 14.16 -6.78 11.82
N ASP A 112 13.55 -7.97 11.93
CA ASP A 112 13.95 -9.09 11.12
C ASP A 112 13.23 -9.10 9.76
N PHE A 113 13.82 -9.76 8.76
CA PHE A 113 13.29 -9.77 7.41
C PHE A 113 11.95 -10.54 7.29
N GLU A 114 11.75 -11.58 8.09
CA GLU A 114 10.50 -12.37 8.03
C GLU A 114 9.33 -11.62 8.65
N GLU A 115 9.57 -10.81 9.69
CA GLU A 115 8.61 -9.89 10.27
C GLU A 115 8.17 -8.84 9.24
N LEU A 116 9.13 -8.18 8.59
CA LEU A 116 8.84 -7.23 7.52
C LEU A 116 8.04 -7.88 6.39
N HIS A 117 8.48 -9.04 5.91
CA HIS A 117 7.79 -9.78 4.85
C HIS A 117 6.36 -10.17 5.24
N GLY A 118 6.15 -10.70 6.45
CA GLY A 118 4.82 -11.05 6.96
C GLY A 118 3.89 -9.85 7.06
N LEU A 119 4.43 -8.68 7.45
CA LEU A 119 3.68 -7.43 7.51
C LEU A 119 3.27 -6.95 6.11
N ILE A 120 4.16 -7.03 5.11
CA ILE A 120 3.86 -6.70 3.70
C ILE A 120 2.72 -7.59 3.18
N VAL A 121 2.80 -8.90 3.38
CA VAL A 121 1.77 -9.85 2.92
C VAL A 121 0.42 -9.54 3.58
N THR A 122 0.41 -9.35 4.91
CA THR A 122 -0.80 -9.01 5.66
C THR A 122 -1.41 -7.68 5.21
N ALA A 123 -0.57 -6.69 4.92
CA ALA A 123 -1.00 -5.40 4.38
C ALA A 123 -1.62 -5.57 2.99
N ALA A 124 -0.94 -6.23 2.05
CA ALA A 124 -1.46 -6.47 0.70
C ALA A 124 -2.81 -7.21 0.71
N GLU A 125 -2.98 -8.23 1.55
CA GLU A 125 -4.27 -8.88 1.78
C GLU A 125 -5.33 -7.92 2.33
N GLY A 126 -4.93 -7.04 3.25
CA GLY A 126 -5.77 -5.98 3.81
C GLY A 126 -6.32 -5.05 2.72
N LYS A 127 -5.48 -4.61 1.77
CA LYS A 127 -5.90 -3.82 0.60
C LYS A 127 -6.98 -4.56 -0.18
N ARG A 128 -6.69 -5.80 -0.60
CA ARG A 128 -7.61 -6.64 -1.40
C ARG A 128 -8.96 -6.81 -0.72
N ARG A 129 -8.97 -7.07 0.60
CA ARG A 129 -10.22 -7.17 1.39
C ARG A 129 -11.00 -5.86 1.48
N ARG A 130 -10.34 -4.69 1.51
CA ARG A 130 -11.03 -3.39 1.49
C ARG A 130 -11.64 -3.11 0.12
N MET A 131 -10.86 -3.31 -0.94
CA MET A 131 -11.33 -3.15 -2.33
C MET A 131 -12.51 -4.07 -2.64
N GLN A 132 -12.42 -5.36 -2.29
CA GLN A 132 -13.52 -6.31 -2.53
C GLN A 132 -14.81 -5.90 -1.81
N ARG A 133 -14.70 -5.46 -0.55
CA ARG A 133 -15.88 -5.00 0.21
C ARG A 133 -16.52 -3.77 -0.42
N GLU A 134 -15.73 -2.78 -0.80
CA GLU A 134 -16.28 -1.57 -1.43
C GLU A 134 -16.88 -1.86 -2.82
N PHE A 135 -16.25 -2.76 -3.58
CA PHE A 135 -16.80 -3.25 -4.84
C PHE A 135 -18.14 -3.95 -4.64
N ASP A 136 -18.24 -4.88 -3.67
CA ASP A 136 -19.47 -5.60 -3.37
C ASP A 136 -20.59 -4.65 -2.89
N GLU A 137 -20.26 -3.65 -2.07
CA GLU A 137 -21.20 -2.62 -1.60
C GLU A 137 -21.73 -1.78 -2.78
N LYS A 138 -20.84 -1.30 -3.66
CA LYS A 138 -21.24 -0.54 -4.86
C LYS A 138 -22.08 -1.39 -5.80
N LEU A 139 -21.72 -2.65 -6.03
CA LEU A 139 -22.48 -3.55 -6.89
C LEU A 139 -23.89 -3.81 -6.35
N ASN A 140 -24.02 -4.06 -5.05
CA ASN A 140 -25.33 -4.22 -4.39
C ASN A 140 -26.19 -2.94 -4.48
N ALA A 141 -25.58 -1.76 -4.35
CA ALA A 141 -26.27 -0.48 -4.52
C ALA A 141 -26.78 -0.29 -5.95
N LEU A 142 -25.99 -0.65 -6.97
CA LEU A 142 -26.39 -0.60 -8.38
C LEU A 142 -27.57 -1.54 -8.67
N MET A 143 -27.50 -2.78 -8.19
CA MET A 143 -28.57 -3.77 -8.40
C MET A 143 -29.90 -3.37 -7.74
N SER A 144 -29.87 -2.60 -6.65
CA SER A 144 -31.07 -2.12 -5.96
C SER A 144 -31.67 -0.83 -6.54
N SER A 145 -30.88 -0.04 -7.26
CA SER A 145 -31.30 1.25 -7.83
C SER A 145 -31.67 1.19 -9.32
N THR A 146 -31.19 0.19 -10.06
CA THR A 146 -31.37 0.07 -11.52
C THR A 146 -32.32 -1.07 -11.89
N THR A 147 -33.34 -0.80 -12.72
CA THR A 147 -34.35 -1.81 -13.12
C THR A 147 -34.00 -2.54 -14.42
N SER A 148 -33.09 -1.99 -15.24
CA SER A 148 -32.66 -2.56 -16.51
C SER A 148 -31.48 -3.51 -16.34
N ALA A 149 -31.64 -4.77 -16.76
CA ALA A 149 -30.57 -5.76 -16.73
C ALA A 149 -29.37 -5.39 -17.62
N ARG A 150 -29.57 -4.59 -18.68
CA ARG A 150 -28.47 -4.14 -19.56
C ARG A 150 -27.59 -3.13 -18.85
N ASP A 151 -28.21 -2.15 -18.20
CA ASP A 151 -27.54 -1.06 -17.50
C ASP A 151 -26.68 -1.61 -16.35
N ILE A 152 -27.20 -2.62 -15.62
CA ILE A 152 -26.44 -3.33 -14.57
C ILE A 152 -25.18 -4.00 -15.14
N ILE A 153 -25.27 -4.65 -16.30
CA ILE A 153 -24.12 -5.33 -16.92
C ILE A 153 -23.07 -4.30 -17.32
N GLU A 154 -23.46 -3.20 -17.96
CA GLU A 154 -22.53 -2.16 -18.39
C GLU A 154 -21.85 -1.46 -17.21
N GLU A 155 -22.60 -1.10 -16.16
CA GLU A 155 -22.03 -0.44 -14.98
C GLU A 155 -21.15 -1.38 -14.15
N SER A 156 -21.51 -2.65 -14.02
CA SER A 156 -20.69 -3.65 -13.31
C SER A 156 -19.37 -3.93 -14.00
N GLU A 157 -19.34 -3.99 -15.35
CA GLU A 157 -18.11 -4.11 -16.13
C GLU A 157 -17.22 -2.88 -15.97
N LYS A 158 -17.80 -1.68 -15.96
CA LYS A 158 -17.06 -0.43 -15.74
C LYS A 158 -16.45 -0.40 -14.33
N LEU A 159 -17.24 -0.75 -13.32
CA LEU A 159 -16.81 -0.81 -11.92
C LEU A 159 -15.68 -1.83 -11.73
N ARG A 160 -15.76 -2.99 -12.39
CA ARG A 160 -14.72 -4.01 -12.32
C ARG A 160 -13.39 -3.50 -12.86
N ARG A 161 -13.40 -2.81 -14.00
CA ARG A 161 -12.18 -2.25 -14.62
C ARG A 161 -11.53 -1.17 -13.77
N GLU A 162 -12.33 -0.35 -13.08
CA GLU A 162 -11.83 0.67 -12.14
C GLU A 162 -11.01 0.02 -11.02
N TYR A 163 -11.55 -1.02 -10.37
CA TYR A 163 -10.89 -1.72 -9.27
C TYR A 163 -9.74 -2.65 -9.71
N GLU A 164 -9.65 -3.03 -10.98
CA GLU A 164 -8.51 -3.77 -11.52
C GLU A 164 -7.29 -2.88 -11.81
N GLN A 165 -7.49 -1.56 -11.96
CA GLN A 165 -6.43 -0.59 -12.26
C GLN A 165 -5.84 0.10 -11.02
N GLU A 166 -6.49 -0.03 -9.86
CA GLU A 166 -6.08 0.51 -8.55
C GLU A 166 -5.21 -0.45 -7.70
#